data_AF-A0A533RUV6-F1
#
_entry.id   AF-A0A533RUV6-F1
#
_cell.length_a   1.000
_cell.length_b   1.000
_cell.length_c   1.000
_cell.angle_alpha   90.00
_cell.angle_beta   90.00
_cell.angle_gamma   90.00
#
_symmetry.space_group_name_H-M   'P 1'
#
loop_
_entity.id
_entity.type
_entity.pdbx_description
1 polymer ?
#
loop_
_entity_poly.entity_id
_entity_poly.type
_entity_poly.pdbx_seq_one_letter_code
_entity_poly.pdbx_strand_id
1 'polypeptide(L)'
;YADGRAPGLERLEALGVGDQAHVWPLTATSEDLALLLAWESGADLIVAVGTHANLVEYLDKGRKGMASTFLVRLKVGPKLVDAKGVNKLYRAAVGPGWLMGLVVAALLAATAIVLISPEVRAFLELFVLRVRAWLSF
;
A
#
# COMPACT_ATOMS: atom_id res chain seq x y z
N TYR A 1 -4.83 30.85 -1.28
CA TYR A 1 -6.04 31.45 -1.91
C TYR A 1 -5.61 32.43 -3.00
N ALA A 2 -6.51 32.83 -3.91
CA ALA A 2 -6.17 33.68 -5.05
C ALA A 2 -5.65 35.06 -4.64
N ASP A 3 -6.04 35.54 -3.45
CA ASP A 3 -5.57 36.78 -2.82
C ASP A 3 -4.25 36.61 -2.04
N GLY A 4 -3.58 35.46 -2.17
CA GLY A 4 -2.31 35.19 -1.49
C GLY A 4 -2.46 34.76 -0.03
N ARG A 5 -3.68 34.72 0.54
CA ARG A 5 -3.85 34.21 1.91
C ARG A 5 -3.50 32.72 1.97
N ALA A 6 -2.78 32.33 3.02
CA ALA A 6 -2.40 30.94 3.31
C ALA A 6 -2.53 30.67 4.82
N PRO A 7 -3.69 30.18 5.31
CA PRO A 7 -3.91 29.95 6.74
C PRO A 7 -2.92 28.96 7.38
N GLY A 8 -2.36 28.06 6.58
CA GLY A 8 -1.34 27.12 7.05
C GLY A 8 0.02 27.77 7.34
N LEU A 9 0.27 29.00 6.87
CA LEU A 9 1.57 29.66 7.01
C LEU A 9 1.90 29.97 8.47
N GLU A 10 0.93 30.44 9.26
CA GLU A 10 1.10 30.70 10.70
C GLU A 10 1.56 29.43 11.45
N ARG A 11 1.04 28.26 11.06
CA ARG A 11 1.46 26.99 11.62
C ARG A 11 2.90 26.63 11.22
N LEU A 12 3.32 26.92 9.99
CA LEU A 12 4.68 26.67 9.52
C LEU A 12 5.68 27.60 10.21
N GLU A 13 5.30 28.87 10.44
CA GLU A 13 6.08 29.84 11.21
C GLU A 13 6.25 29.38 12.67
N ALA A 14 5.18 28.93 13.32
CA ALA A 14 5.24 28.38 14.68
C ALA A 14 6.12 27.11 14.79
N LEU A 15 6.29 26.36 13.69
CA LEU A 15 7.16 25.19 13.61
C LEU A 15 8.60 25.55 13.19
N GLY A 16 8.92 26.82 12.95
CA GLY A 16 10.25 27.27 12.58
C GLY A 16 10.67 26.93 11.15
N VAL A 17 9.71 26.60 10.27
CA VAL A 17 9.95 26.24 8.86
C VAL A 17 9.24 27.19 7.88
N GLY A 18 8.74 28.32 8.39
CA GLY A 18 8.01 29.31 7.58
C GLY A 18 8.86 29.98 6.51
N ASP A 19 10.17 30.09 6.73
CA ASP A 19 11.16 30.61 5.79
C ASP A 19 11.33 29.75 4.52
N GLN A 20 11.02 28.46 4.61
CA GLN A 20 11.03 27.52 3.49
C GLN A 20 9.68 27.43 2.77
N ALA A 21 8.64 28.07 3.30
CA ALA A 21 7.30 27.99 2.73
C ALA A 21 7.16 28.92 1.51
N HIS A 22 6.68 28.37 0.39
CA HIS A 22 6.28 29.18 -0.77
C HIS A 22 4.76 29.29 -0.85
N VAL A 23 4.25 30.52 -0.88
CA VAL A 23 2.81 30.78 -0.99
C VAL A 23 2.39 30.79 -2.45
N TRP A 24 1.47 29.88 -2.81
CA TRP A 24 0.88 29.81 -4.13
C TRP A 24 -0.50 30.49 -4.17
N PRO A 25 -0.64 31.62 -4.87
CA PRO A 25 -1.94 32.24 -5.08
C PRO A 25 -2.71 31.52 -6.19
N LEU A 26 -3.78 30.82 -5.83
CA LEU A 26 -4.57 29.99 -6.74
C LEU A 26 -6.07 30.14 -6.47
N THR A 27 -6.87 30.00 -7.53
CA THR A 27 -8.33 29.81 -7.43
C THR A 27 -8.74 28.35 -7.18
N ALA A 28 -7.78 27.43 -7.20
CA ALA A 28 -7.96 26.01 -6.93
C ALA A 28 -7.83 25.68 -5.43
N THR A 29 -8.23 24.47 -5.05
CA THR A 29 -8.07 24.00 -3.66
C THR A 29 -6.62 23.67 -3.34
N SER A 30 -6.28 23.58 -2.05
CA SER A 30 -4.96 23.10 -1.62
C SER A 30 -4.69 21.65 -2.04
N GLU A 31 -5.74 20.83 -2.14
CA GLU A 31 -5.66 19.45 -2.63
C GLU A 31 -5.29 19.40 -4.12
N ASP A 32 -5.91 20.27 -4.93
CA ASP A 32 -5.62 20.39 -6.35
C ASP A 32 -4.14 20.73 -6.58
N LEU A 33 -3.61 21.69 -5.81
CA LEU A 33 -2.18 22.06 -5.88
C LEU A 33 -1.30 20.87 -5.50
N ALA A 34 -1.61 20.15 -4.42
CA ALA A 34 -0.82 19.01 -3.99
C ALA A 34 -0.79 17.90 -5.05
N LEU A 35 -1.93 17.60 -5.68
CA LEU A 35 -2.01 16.63 -6.78
C LEU A 35 -1.19 17.07 -7.99
N LEU A 36 -1.27 18.35 -8.37
CA LEU A 36 -0.49 18.90 -9.48
C LEU A 36 1.00 18.90 -9.18
N LEU A 37 1.43 19.28 -7.97
CA LEU A 37 2.85 19.24 -7.59
C LEU A 37 3.39 17.81 -7.63
N ALA A 38 2.64 16.83 -7.14
CA ALA A 38 3.05 15.42 -7.22
C ALA A 38 3.17 14.94 -8.67
N TRP A 39 2.21 15.35 -9.53
CA TRP A 39 2.23 15.03 -10.95
C TRP A 39 3.43 15.64 -11.68
N GLU A 40 3.66 16.95 -11.50
CA GLU A 40 4.77 17.67 -12.14
C GLU A 40 6.14 17.23 -11.59
N SER A 41 6.19 16.74 -10.36
CA SER A 41 7.40 16.12 -9.79
C SER A 41 7.69 14.71 -10.33
N GLY A 42 6.87 14.21 -11.26
CA GLY A 42 7.10 12.93 -11.93
C GLY A 42 6.69 11.70 -11.11
N ALA A 43 5.79 11.84 -10.13
CA ALA A 43 5.31 10.69 -9.37
C ALA A 43 4.74 9.60 -10.28
N ASP A 44 5.10 8.33 -10.04
CA ASP A 44 4.57 7.16 -10.77
C ASP A 44 3.20 6.73 -10.27
N LEU A 45 2.91 6.97 -8.99
CA LEU A 45 1.65 6.68 -8.32
C LEU A 45 1.36 7.75 -7.28
N ILE A 46 0.14 8.29 -7.30
CA ILE A 46 -0.36 9.28 -6.35
C ILE A 46 -1.47 8.62 -5.53
N VAL A 47 -1.26 8.50 -4.22
CA VAL A 47 -2.25 7.91 -3.31
C VAL A 47 -2.99 9.01 -2.56
N ALA A 48 -4.28 9.14 -2.81
CA ALA A 48 -5.15 10.07 -2.10
C ALA A 48 -5.64 9.45 -0.78
N VAL A 49 -5.28 10.06 0.36
CA VAL A 49 -5.72 9.64 1.70
C VAL A 49 -6.63 10.73 2.28
N GLY A 50 -7.80 10.35 2.79
CA GLY A 50 -8.69 11.30 3.47
C GLY A 50 -9.41 12.30 2.56
N THR A 51 -9.27 12.20 1.23
CA THR A 51 -10.03 13.04 0.30
C THR A 51 -11.51 12.65 0.31
N HIS A 52 -12.42 13.61 0.31
CA HIS A 52 -13.85 13.29 0.17
C HIS A 52 -14.06 12.58 -1.19
N ALA A 53 -14.66 11.39 -1.14
CA ALA A 53 -14.57 10.43 -2.24
C ALA A 53 -15.77 10.46 -3.20
N ASN A 54 -16.66 11.45 -3.10
CA ASN A 54 -17.89 11.42 -3.89
C ASN A 54 -18.01 12.62 -4.83
N LEU A 55 -17.83 12.36 -6.13
CA LEU A 55 -17.99 13.34 -7.21
C LEU A 55 -19.40 13.95 -7.21
N VAL A 56 -20.40 13.19 -6.78
CA VAL A 56 -21.79 13.64 -6.67
C VAL A 56 -21.95 14.66 -5.54
N GLU A 57 -21.41 14.38 -4.34
CA GLU A 57 -21.42 15.37 -3.24
C GLU A 57 -20.64 16.64 -3.59
N TYR A 58 -19.68 16.52 -4.49
CA TYR A 58 -18.91 17.62 -5.00
C TYR A 58 -19.74 18.48 -5.97
N LEU A 59 -20.37 17.87 -6.99
CA LEU A 59 -21.20 18.59 -7.97
C LEU A 59 -22.44 19.23 -7.31
N ASP A 60 -23.05 18.57 -6.33
CA ASP A 60 -24.26 19.06 -5.65
C ASP A 60 -24.01 20.31 -4.77
N LYS A 61 -22.78 20.56 -4.33
CA LYS A 61 -22.48 21.63 -3.35
C LYS A 61 -22.21 23.01 -3.97
N GLY A 62 -22.14 23.15 -5.30
CA GLY A 62 -22.09 24.46 -5.98
C GLY A 62 -20.99 25.44 -5.51
N ARG A 63 -19.93 24.96 -4.85
CA ARG A 63 -18.90 25.80 -4.22
C ARG A 63 -17.87 26.32 -5.23
N LYS A 64 -17.25 27.46 -4.93
CA LYS A 64 -16.10 28.00 -5.70
C LYS A 64 -14.90 27.04 -5.54
N GLY A 65 -14.23 26.71 -6.65
CA GLY A 65 -13.07 25.79 -6.69
C GLY A 65 -13.38 24.35 -7.15
N MET A 66 -14.63 24.06 -7.52
CA MET A 66 -15.07 22.70 -7.85
C MET A 66 -14.70 22.25 -9.27
N ALA A 67 -14.76 23.17 -10.23
CA ALA A 67 -14.35 22.89 -11.60
C ALA A 67 -12.85 22.59 -11.69
N SER A 68 -12.01 23.27 -10.90
CA SER A 68 -10.58 22.98 -10.85
C SER A 68 -10.30 21.59 -10.30
N THR A 69 -10.98 21.19 -9.22
CA THR A 69 -10.79 19.85 -8.63
C THR A 69 -11.15 18.73 -9.59
N PHE A 70 -12.25 18.90 -10.33
CA PHE A 70 -12.63 17.93 -11.35
C PHE A 70 -11.57 17.83 -12.46
N LEU A 71 -11.13 18.96 -13.03
CA LEU A 71 -10.14 18.98 -14.10
C LEU A 71 -8.78 18.46 -13.66
N VAL A 72 -8.34 18.79 -12.44
CA VAL A 72 -7.08 18.28 -11.88
C VAL A 72 -7.17 16.76 -11.70
N ARG A 73 -8.26 16.24 -11.14
CA ARG A 73 -8.46 14.78 -11.01
C ARG A 73 -8.52 14.08 -12.37
N LEU A 74 -9.05 14.71 -13.41
CA LEU A 74 -8.96 14.17 -14.78
C LEU A 74 -7.51 14.12 -15.27
N LYS A 75 -6.73 15.19 -15.06
CA LYS A 75 -5.31 15.26 -15.47
C LYS A 75 -4.47 14.20 -14.75
N VAL A 76 -4.61 14.07 -13.43
CA VAL A 76 -3.80 13.13 -12.63
C VAL A 76 -4.38 11.73 -12.55
N GLY A 77 -5.61 11.55 -13.01
CA GLY A 77 -6.40 10.32 -12.94
C GLY A 77 -5.66 9.03 -13.30
N PRO A 78 -4.86 8.99 -14.39
CA PRO A 78 -4.11 7.79 -14.78
C PRO A 78 -3.14 7.26 -13.70
N LYS A 79 -2.68 8.13 -12.79
CA LYS A 79 -1.75 7.80 -11.72
C LYS A 79 -2.37 7.95 -10.32
N LEU A 80 -3.64 8.35 -10.23
CA LEU A 80 -4.31 8.65 -8.97
C LEU A 80 -5.09 7.44 -8.47
N VAL A 81 -4.82 7.03 -7.23
CA VAL A 81 -5.50 5.92 -6.56
C VAL A 81 -5.96 6.35 -5.16
N ASP A 82 -7.17 5.97 -4.78
CA ASP A 82 -7.65 6.15 -3.40
C ASP A 82 -6.95 5.17 -2.45
N ALA A 83 -6.56 5.63 -1.27
CA ALA A 83 -5.93 4.80 -0.23
C ALA A 83 -6.71 3.50 0.07
N LYS A 84 -8.04 3.53 -0.01
CA LYS A 84 -8.90 2.33 0.15
C LYS A 84 -8.68 1.30 -0.96
N GLY A 85 -8.29 1.75 -2.15
CA GLY A 85 -8.01 0.93 -3.33
C GLY A 85 -6.58 0.40 -3.42
N VAL A 86 -5.64 0.97 -2.65
CA VAL A 86 -4.21 0.59 -2.69
C VAL A 86 -4.01 -0.89 -2.35
N ASN A 87 -4.76 -1.43 -1.38
CA ASN A 87 -4.67 -2.85 -1.03
C ASN A 87 -5.05 -3.79 -2.20
N LYS A 88 -5.85 -3.32 -3.17
CA LYS A 88 -6.19 -4.11 -4.37
C LYS A 88 -5.09 -4.09 -5.43
N LEU A 89 -4.22 -3.07 -5.41
CA LEU A 89 -3.03 -2.98 -6.26
C LEU A 89 -1.86 -3.76 -5.67
N TYR A 90 -1.81 -3.90 -4.35
CA TYR A 90 -0.82 -4.72 -3.66
C TYR A 90 -1.15 -6.21 -3.80
N ARG A 91 -0.54 -6.86 -4.79
CA ARG A 91 -0.50 -8.34 -4.82
C ARG A 91 0.59 -8.80 -3.86
N ALA A 92 0.19 -9.21 -2.66
CA ALA A 92 1.05 -10.00 -1.77
C ALA A 92 1.32 -11.37 -2.40
N ALA A 93 2.24 -11.43 -3.36
CA ALA A 93 2.71 -12.68 -3.92
C ALA A 93 3.81 -13.22 -3.00
N VAL A 94 3.55 -14.36 -2.36
CA VAL A 94 4.60 -15.10 -1.65
C VAL A 94 5.55 -15.64 -2.70
N GLY A 95 6.76 -15.09 -2.76
CA GLY A 95 7.77 -15.51 -3.72
C GLY A 95 8.17 -16.98 -3.51
N PRO A 96 8.62 -17.69 -4.56
CA PRO A 96 9.01 -19.09 -4.47
C PRO A 96 10.14 -19.33 -3.43
N GLY A 97 10.99 -18.33 -3.17
CA GLY A 97 12.01 -18.41 -2.11
C GLY A 97 11.43 -18.53 -0.70
N TRP A 98 10.33 -17.83 -0.41
CA TRP A 98 9.64 -17.94 0.89
C TRP A 98 8.98 -19.30 1.06
N LEU A 99 8.41 -19.86 -0.02
CA LEU A 99 7.87 -21.22 -0.03
C LEU A 99 8.97 -22.25 0.21
N MET A 100 10.12 -22.11 -0.46
CA MET A 100 11.28 -22.99 -0.20
C MET A 100 11.76 -22.89 1.24
N GLY A 101 11.85 -21.68 1.80
CA GLY A 101 12.21 -21.48 3.21
C GLY A 101 11.25 -22.20 4.17
N LEU A 102 9.95 -22.15 3.89
CA LEU A 102 8.91 -22.87 4.64
C LEU A 102 9.10 -24.39 4.56
N VAL A 103 9.37 -24.92 3.36
CA VAL A 103 9.62 -26.36 3.17
C VAL A 103 10.88 -26.80 3.92
N VAL A 104 11.97 -26.03 3.84
CA VAL A 104 13.22 -26.32 4.56
C VAL A 104 12.99 -26.28 6.06
N ALA A 105 12.28 -25.28 6.59
CA ALA A 105 11.95 -25.19 8.00
C ALA A 105 11.12 -26.39 8.48
N ALA A 106 10.13 -26.81 7.70
CA ALA A 106 9.31 -27.98 8.00
C ALA A 106 10.13 -29.28 8.00
N LEU A 107 11.03 -29.46 7.01
CA LEU A 107 11.92 -30.61 6.95
C LEU A 107 12.88 -30.65 8.14
N LEU A 108 13.51 -29.54 8.50
CA LEU A 108 14.40 -29.46 9.66
C LEU A 108 13.67 -29.80 10.96
N ALA A 109 12.46 -29.27 11.15
CA ALA A 109 11.64 -29.58 12.31
C ALA A 109 11.29 -31.08 12.36
N ALA A 110 10.85 -31.66 11.24
CA ALA A 110 10.55 -33.08 11.14
C ALA A 110 11.80 -33.95 11.42
N THR A 111 12.95 -33.61 10.84
CA THR A 111 14.22 -34.31 11.08
C THR A 111 14.63 -34.23 12.55
N ALA A 112 14.51 -33.06 13.19
CA ALA A 112 14.81 -32.90 14.60
C ALA A 112 13.92 -33.80 15.48
N ILE A 113 12.62 -33.89 15.20
CA ILE A 113 11.70 -34.77 15.92
C ILE A 113 12.13 -36.23 15.80
N VAL A 114 12.45 -36.69 14.58
CA VAL A 114 12.91 -38.07 14.33
C VAL A 114 14.24 -38.35 15.06
N LEU A 115 15.17 -37.40 15.09
CA LEU A 115 16.46 -37.55 15.76
C LEU A 115 16.37 -37.53 17.29
N ILE A 116 15.35 -36.91 17.86
CA ILE A 116 15.18 -36.80 19.31
C ILE A 116 14.28 -37.92 19.84
N SER A 117 13.22 -38.32 19.14
CA SER A 117 12.26 -39.34 19.61
C SER A 117 12.58 -40.75 19.08
N PRO A 118 12.91 -41.71 19.97
CA PRO A 118 13.05 -43.12 19.60
C PRO A 118 11.74 -43.77 19.16
N GLU A 119 10.61 -43.36 19.75
CA GLU A 119 9.28 -43.89 19.47
C GLU A 119 8.84 -43.57 18.04
N VAL A 120 9.11 -42.34 17.60
CA VAL A 120 8.84 -41.91 16.20
C VAL A 120 9.69 -42.71 15.22
N ARG A 121 10.95 -43.00 15.54
CA ARG A 121 11.81 -43.86 14.69
C ARG A 121 11.26 -45.28 14.57
N ALA A 122 10.92 -45.91 15.69
CA ALA A 122 10.37 -47.25 15.70
C ALA A 122 9.04 -47.33 14.90
N PHE A 123 8.17 -46.33 15.07
CA PHE A 123 6.94 -46.23 14.30
C PHE A 123 7.21 -46.08 12.78
N LEU A 124 8.14 -45.22 12.39
CA LEU A 124 8.51 -45.01 10.98
C LEU A 124 9.13 -46.26 10.36
N GLU A 125 9.98 -46.99 11.07
CA GLU A 125 10.57 -48.24 10.58
C GLU A 125 9.50 -49.30 10.33
N LEU A 126 8.58 -49.49 11.27
CA LEU A 126 7.45 -50.42 11.12
C LEU A 126 6.54 -50.01 9.96
N PHE A 127 6.30 -48.71 9.79
CA PHE A 127 5.52 -48.18 8.67
C PHE A 127 6.17 -48.46 7.33
N VAL A 128 7.47 -48.16 7.19
CA VAL A 128 8.24 -48.42 5.95
C VAL A 128 8.27 -49.91 5.62
N LEU A 129 8.48 -50.77 6.61
CA LEU A 129 8.43 -52.23 6.44
C LEU A 129 7.08 -52.70 5.92
N ARG A 130 5.99 -52.15 6.46
CA ARG A 130 4.62 -52.50 6.04
C ARG A 130 4.32 -52.04 4.62
N VAL A 131 4.73 -50.83 4.26
CA VAL A 131 4.59 -50.30 2.89
C VAL A 131 5.42 -51.14 1.91
N ARG A 132 6.66 -51.48 2.27
CA ARG A 132 7.53 -52.32 1.43
C ARG A 132 6.94 -53.70 1.19
N ALA A 133 6.38 -54.33 2.23
CA ALA A 133 5.70 -55.62 2.13
C ALA A 133 4.47 -55.58 1.21
N TRP A 134 3.78 -54.44 1.15
CA TRP A 134 2.65 -54.20 0.26
C TRP A 134 3.06 -53.98 -1.18
N LEU A 135 4.19 -53.28 -1.41
CA LEU A 135 4.75 -53.01 -2.74
C LEU A 135 5.53 -54.20 -3.34
N SER A 136 5.96 -55.15 -2.51
CA SER A 136 6.68 -56.36 -2.93
C SER A 136 5.76 -57.56 -3.25
N PHE A 137 4.46 -57.31 -3.40
CA PHE A 137 3.45 -58.23 -3.93
C PHE A 137 3.00 -57.73 -5.31
#